data_AF-A0A317SN50-F1
#
_entry.id   AF-A0A317SN50-F1
#
_cell.length_a   1.000
_cell.length_b   1.000
_cell.length_c   1.000
_cell.angle_alpha   90.00
_cell.angle_beta   90.00
_cell.angle_gamma   90.00
#
_symmetry.space_group_name_H-M   'P 1'
#
loop_
_entity.id
_entity.type
_entity.pdbx_description
1 polymer ?
#
loop_
_entity_poly.entity_id
_entity_poly.type
_entity_poly.pdbx_seq_one_letter_code
_entity_poly.pdbx_strand_id
1 'polypeptide(L)'
;ATPHTTIKTAFPGPQGEEYCWYQCTVKGGREGRDMDVHQLLRAVEAMGAGEILLNCIDKDGSNSGFDLELIDAVKGATRIPVIASSGAGLPEHFVEVFERTGSDAALGAGMFHRREYTVRQVKEYLSGKGLLVRDVAEGEDAGERG
;
A
#
# COMPACT_ATOMS: atom_id res chain seq x y z
N ALA A 1 -10.82 26.80 2.43
CA ALA A 1 -11.39 25.45 2.21
C ALA A 1 -10.85 24.94 0.89
N THR A 2 -10.37 23.70 0.86
CA THR A 2 -9.85 23.04 -0.35
C THR A 2 -11.00 22.32 -1.09
N PRO A 3 -10.98 22.22 -2.44
CA PRO A 3 -11.94 21.38 -3.16
C PRO A 3 -11.65 19.88 -3.02
N HIS A 4 -10.49 19.52 -2.47
CA HIS A 4 -10.04 18.14 -2.34
C HIS A 4 -10.68 17.41 -1.16
N THR A 5 -10.81 16.10 -1.31
CA THR A 5 -11.25 15.23 -0.22
C THR A 5 -10.12 15.10 0.80
N THR A 6 -10.35 15.56 2.04
CA THR A 6 -9.38 15.48 3.12
C THR A 6 -9.75 14.42 4.15
N ILE A 7 -8.75 13.84 4.79
CA ILE A 7 -8.91 13.02 5.99
C ILE A 7 -8.39 13.77 7.21
N LYS A 8 -8.91 13.42 8.40
CA LYS A 8 -8.26 13.81 9.65
C LYS A 8 -7.09 12.85 9.87
N THR A 9 -5.88 13.39 10.01
CA THR A 9 -4.67 12.59 10.21
C THR A 9 -4.30 12.51 11.69
N ALA A 10 -3.79 11.36 12.11
CA ALA A 10 -3.17 11.16 13.41
C ALA A 10 -1.76 11.78 13.49
N PHE A 11 -1.22 12.27 12.36
CA PHE A 11 0.12 12.85 12.25
C PHE A 11 0.02 14.34 11.86
N PRO A 12 -0.07 15.26 12.83
CA PRO A 12 -0.19 16.68 12.53
C PRO A 12 0.95 17.20 11.66
N GLY A 13 0.61 18.10 10.74
CA GLY A 13 1.57 18.76 9.86
C GLY A 13 2.55 19.69 10.61
N PRO A 14 3.55 20.24 9.92
CA PRO A 14 4.59 21.08 10.52
C PRO A 14 4.06 22.32 11.26
N GLN A 15 2.86 22.79 10.94
CA GLN A 15 2.20 23.93 11.58
C GLN A 15 0.97 23.50 12.40
N GLY A 16 0.85 22.21 12.71
CA GLY A 16 -0.28 21.65 13.45
C GLY A 16 -1.52 21.38 12.60
N GLU A 17 -1.37 21.23 11.28
CA GLU A 17 -2.48 20.87 10.40
C GLU A 17 -2.99 19.47 10.75
N GLU A 18 -4.25 19.37 11.19
CA GLU A 18 -4.87 18.09 11.56
C GLU A 18 -5.53 17.35 10.38
N TYR A 19 -5.49 17.94 9.18
CA TYR A 19 -6.12 17.40 7.99
C TYR A 19 -5.17 17.41 6.81
N CYS A 20 -5.21 16.36 6.01
CA CYS A 20 -4.41 16.21 4.80
C CYS A 20 -5.25 15.63 3.65
N TRP A 21 -4.72 15.71 2.43
CA TRP A 21 -5.22 15.00 1.26
C TRP A 21 -4.02 14.50 0.46
N TYR A 22 -4.22 13.42 -0.29
CA TYR A 22 -3.14 12.78 -1.05
C TYR A 22 -3.18 13.23 -2.51
N GLN A 23 -2.13 13.93 -2.92
CA GLN A 23 -1.98 14.42 -4.29
C GLN A 23 -1.51 13.32 -5.24
N CYS A 24 -2.18 13.18 -6.38
CA CYS A 24 -1.76 12.26 -7.43
C CYS A 24 -0.59 12.83 -8.24
N THR A 25 0.31 11.95 -8.67
CA THR A 25 1.47 12.31 -9.49
C THR A 25 1.51 11.50 -10.78
N VAL A 26 2.26 11.99 -11.76
CA VAL A 26 2.55 11.33 -13.04
C VAL A 26 4.05 11.37 -13.33
N LYS A 27 4.47 10.75 -14.46
CA LYS A 27 5.88 10.67 -14.89
C LYS A 27 6.82 10.06 -13.84
N GLY A 28 6.32 9.05 -13.11
CA GLY A 28 7.07 8.35 -12.07
C GLY A 28 7.30 9.23 -10.83
N GLY A 29 6.24 9.86 -10.30
CA GLY A 29 6.32 10.65 -9.07
C GLY A 29 6.87 12.07 -9.23
N ARG A 30 7.33 12.46 -10.44
CA ARG A 30 8.07 13.71 -10.66
C ARG A 30 7.21 14.93 -10.96
N GLU A 31 5.93 14.73 -11.29
CA GLU A 31 5.03 15.82 -11.62
C GLU A 31 3.69 15.63 -10.91
N GLY A 32 3.36 16.55 -10.00
CA GLY A 32 2.07 16.58 -9.32
C GLY A 32 0.94 17.02 -10.25
N ARG A 33 -0.25 16.50 -9.99
CA ARG A 33 -1.51 16.97 -10.59
C ARG A 33 -2.38 17.56 -9.50
N ASP A 34 -3.14 18.59 -9.82
CA ASP A 34 -4.15 19.15 -8.93
C ASP A 34 -5.37 18.20 -8.89
N MET A 35 -5.15 17.02 -8.33
CA MET A 35 -6.08 15.90 -8.30
C MET A 35 -5.78 15.06 -7.07
N ASP A 36 -6.79 14.89 -6.21
CA ASP A 36 -6.69 14.02 -5.05
C ASP A 36 -6.94 12.55 -5.42
N VAL A 37 -6.50 11.63 -4.56
CA VAL A 37 -6.65 10.20 -4.78
C VAL A 37 -8.12 9.78 -4.93
N HIS A 38 -9.08 10.41 -4.25
CA HIS A 38 -10.51 10.08 -4.37
C HIS A 38 -11.08 10.49 -5.73
N GLN A 39 -10.66 11.64 -6.26
CA GLN A 39 -11.01 12.07 -7.61
C GLN A 39 -10.49 11.07 -8.65
N LEU A 40 -9.24 10.62 -8.51
CA LEU A 40 -8.67 9.61 -9.39
C LEU A 40 -9.44 8.28 -9.31
N LEU A 41 -9.71 7.79 -8.10
CA LEU A 41 -10.43 6.53 -7.87
C LEU A 41 -11.80 6.51 -8.54
N ARG A 42 -12.60 7.57 -8.35
CA ARG A 42 -13.92 7.68 -8.98
C ARG A 42 -13.83 7.65 -10.51
N ALA A 43 -12.82 8.32 -11.07
CA ALA A 43 -12.62 8.32 -12.51
C ALA A 43 -12.23 6.92 -13.03
N VAL A 44 -11.26 6.26 -12.42
CA VAL A 44 -10.79 4.93 -12.89
C VAL A 44 -11.84 3.84 -12.67
N GLU A 45 -12.63 3.93 -11.60
CA GLU A 45 -13.75 3.03 -11.36
C GLU A 45 -14.84 3.19 -12.43
N ALA A 46 -15.20 4.42 -12.78
CA ALA A 46 -16.13 4.67 -13.88
C ALA A 46 -15.60 4.20 -15.25
N MET A 47 -14.27 4.19 -15.43
CA MET A 47 -13.61 3.65 -16.62
C MET A 47 -13.46 2.12 -16.62
N GLY A 48 -13.83 1.44 -15.53
CA GLY A 48 -13.81 -0.02 -15.43
C GLY A 48 -12.48 -0.60 -14.97
N ALA A 49 -11.68 0.14 -14.18
CA ALA A 49 -10.51 -0.43 -13.52
C ALA A 49 -10.90 -1.61 -12.61
N GLY A 50 -10.17 -2.72 -12.72
CA GLY A 50 -10.44 -3.95 -11.97
C GLY A 50 -9.62 -4.11 -10.69
N GLU A 51 -8.55 -3.34 -10.53
CA GLU A 51 -7.67 -3.37 -9.35
C GLU A 51 -6.90 -2.05 -9.22
N ILE A 52 -6.61 -1.64 -7.99
CA ILE A 52 -5.79 -0.46 -7.68
C ILE A 52 -4.48 -0.92 -7.05
N LEU A 53 -3.36 -0.66 -7.73
CA LEU A 53 -2.02 -0.75 -7.13
C LEU A 53 -1.69 0.58 -6.45
N LEU A 54 -1.82 0.62 -5.13
CA LEU A 54 -1.67 1.84 -4.34
C LEU A 54 -0.25 2.00 -3.82
N ASN A 55 0.54 2.81 -4.53
CA ASN A 55 1.88 3.20 -4.09
C ASN A 55 1.82 4.46 -3.22
N CYS A 56 2.66 4.51 -2.18
CA CYS A 56 2.91 5.73 -1.40
C CYS A 56 4.35 6.22 -1.64
N ILE A 57 4.49 7.39 -2.26
CA ILE A 57 5.80 7.98 -2.60
C ILE A 57 6.62 8.23 -1.34
N ASP A 58 6.00 8.74 -0.27
CA ASP A 58 6.68 9.08 0.97
C ASP A 58 7.16 7.84 1.75
N LYS A 59 6.58 6.68 1.47
CA LYS A 59 6.99 5.40 2.06
C LYS A 59 7.96 4.62 1.18
N ASP A 60 8.13 4.98 -0.09
CA ASP A 60 8.90 4.18 -1.02
C ASP A 60 10.39 4.09 -0.62
N GLY A 61 10.94 2.87 -0.66
CA GLY A 61 12.30 2.58 -0.20
C GLY A 61 12.58 2.76 1.30
N SER A 62 11.63 3.25 2.10
CA SER A 62 11.85 3.57 3.52
C SER A 62 12.02 2.35 4.42
N ASN A 63 11.45 1.20 4.02
CA ASN A 63 11.34 -0.01 4.85
C ASN A 63 10.69 0.26 6.23
N SER A 64 9.80 1.26 6.33
CA SER A 64 9.19 1.73 7.59
C SER A 64 7.70 1.36 7.74
N GLY A 65 7.19 0.49 6.88
CA GLY A 65 5.79 0.09 6.84
C GLY A 65 4.99 0.88 5.81
N PHE A 66 3.76 0.41 5.58
CA PHE A 66 2.83 1.02 4.64
C PHE A 66 2.22 2.31 5.20
N ASP A 67 1.59 3.10 4.34
CA ASP A 67 0.77 4.23 4.76
C ASP A 67 -0.66 3.76 5.03
N LEU A 68 -0.97 3.51 6.31
CA LEU A 68 -2.27 2.96 6.70
C LEU A 68 -3.42 3.96 6.51
N GLU A 69 -3.17 5.25 6.73
CA GLU A 69 -4.19 6.30 6.54
C GLU A 69 -4.56 6.46 5.07
N LEU A 70 -3.56 6.38 4.17
CA LEU A 70 -3.80 6.36 2.74
C LEU A 70 -4.62 5.14 2.33
N ILE A 71 -4.24 3.95 2.80
CA ILE A 71 -4.94 2.71 2.45
C ILE A 71 -6.40 2.77 2.91
N ASP A 72 -6.66 3.19 4.14
CA ASP A 72 -8.03 3.32 4.65
C ASP A 72 -8.84 4.40 3.91
N ALA A 73 -8.21 5.52 3.58
CA ALA A 73 -8.85 6.57 2.77
C ALA A 73 -9.29 6.03 1.40
N VAL A 74 -8.42 5.27 0.74
CA VAL A 74 -8.71 4.64 -0.56
C VAL A 74 -9.76 3.54 -0.43
N LYS A 75 -9.63 2.64 0.55
CA LYS A 75 -10.60 1.55 0.80
C LYS A 75 -11.99 2.07 1.16
N GLY A 76 -12.08 3.20 1.84
CA GLY A 76 -13.36 3.86 2.11
C GLY A 76 -14.00 4.50 0.87
N ALA A 77 -13.24 4.69 -0.21
CA ALA A 77 -13.65 5.43 -1.40
C ALA A 77 -13.99 4.57 -2.62
N THR A 78 -13.57 3.30 -2.66
CA THR A 78 -13.81 2.41 -3.80
C THR A 78 -14.13 0.98 -3.37
N ARG A 79 -14.83 0.24 -4.24
CA ARG A 79 -15.06 -1.21 -4.08
C ARG A 79 -14.07 -2.05 -4.87
N ILE A 80 -13.24 -1.41 -5.69
CA ILE A 80 -12.19 -2.08 -6.44
C ILE A 80 -11.16 -2.65 -5.45
N PRO A 81 -10.66 -3.89 -5.66
CA PRO A 81 -9.56 -4.43 -4.88
C PRO A 81 -8.34 -3.50 -4.86
N VAL A 82 -7.72 -3.35 -3.69
CA VAL A 82 -6.57 -2.48 -3.45
C VAL A 82 -5.39 -3.32 -2.99
N ILE A 83 -4.29 -3.21 -3.72
CA ILE A 83 -2.98 -3.74 -3.34
C ILE A 83 -2.19 -2.61 -2.65
N ALA A 84 -1.91 -2.76 -1.36
CA ALA A 84 -1.00 -1.87 -0.65
C ALA A 84 0.44 -2.08 -1.13
N SER A 85 1.13 -1.00 -1.49
CA SER A 85 2.50 -1.02 -1.98
C SER A 85 3.32 0.13 -1.40
N SER A 86 4.65 -0.01 -1.46
CA SER A 86 5.67 0.90 -0.89
C SER A 86 5.78 0.84 0.64
N GLY A 87 7.02 0.78 1.15
CA GLY A 87 7.34 0.86 2.57
C GLY A 87 7.54 -0.47 3.31
N ALA A 88 7.11 -1.60 2.74
CA ALA A 88 7.37 -2.93 3.32
C ALA A 88 8.88 -3.18 3.50
N GLY A 89 9.25 -3.71 4.66
CA GLY A 89 10.65 -3.94 5.06
C GLY A 89 10.85 -5.18 5.93
N LEU A 90 9.82 -5.61 6.63
CA LEU A 90 9.81 -6.77 7.52
C LEU A 90 8.40 -7.39 7.56
N PRO A 91 8.27 -8.69 7.90
CA PRO A 91 6.99 -9.41 7.88
C PRO A 91 5.88 -8.76 8.73
N GLU A 92 6.22 -8.08 9.83
CA GLU A 92 5.27 -7.40 10.70
C GLU A 92 4.50 -6.29 9.97
N HIS A 93 5.11 -5.63 8.97
CA HIS A 93 4.41 -4.61 8.17
C HIS A 93 3.25 -5.20 7.37
N PHE A 94 3.35 -6.48 6.97
CA PHE A 94 2.26 -7.17 6.30
C PHE A 94 1.14 -7.54 7.28
N VAL A 95 1.49 -7.97 8.50
CA VAL A 95 0.48 -8.18 9.54
C VAL A 95 -0.25 -6.87 9.84
N GLU A 96 0.51 -5.80 10.04
CA GLU A 96 -0.03 -4.50 10.38
C GLU A 96 -1.02 -4.00 9.32
N VAL A 97 -0.67 -4.09 8.04
CA VAL A 97 -1.57 -3.63 6.98
C VAL A 97 -2.83 -4.48 6.87
N PHE A 98 -2.74 -5.81 7.05
CA PHE A 98 -3.92 -6.68 6.97
C PHE A 98 -4.82 -6.60 8.21
N GLU A 99 -4.26 -6.34 9.40
CA GLU A 99 -5.05 -6.23 10.63
C GLU A 99 -5.67 -4.85 10.82
N ARG A 100 -4.97 -3.79 10.37
CA ARG A 100 -5.37 -2.40 10.66
C ARG A 100 -6.11 -1.72 9.52
N THR A 101 -6.09 -2.30 8.31
CA THR A 101 -6.71 -1.67 7.14
C THR A 101 -7.59 -2.65 6.36
N GLY A 102 -8.36 -2.13 5.41
CA GLY A 102 -9.14 -2.94 4.47
C GLY A 102 -8.36 -3.49 3.27
N SER A 103 -7.03 -3.50 3.28
CA SER A 103 -6.23 -3.90 2.10
C SER A 103 -6.54 -5.33 1.65
N ASP A 104 -6.73 -5.53 0.34
CA ASP A 104 -7.07 -6.85 -0.23
C ASP A 104 -5.81 -7.68 -0.51
N ALA A 105 -4.69 -7.01 -0.77
CA ALA A 105 -3.38 -7.61 -0.92
C ALA A 105 -2.27 -6.62 -0.51
N ALA A 106 -1.05 -7.12 -0.38
CA ALA A 106 0.12 -6.31 -0.05
C ALA A 106 1.31 -6.74 -0.90
N LEU A 107 2.05 -5.75 -1.41
CA LEU A 107 3.21 -5.93 -2.28
C LEU A 107 4.47 -5.51 -1.55
N GLY A 108 5.45 -6.42 -1.47
CA GLY A 108 6.82 -6.13 -1.09
C GLY A 108 7.74 -6.19 -2.31
N ALA A 109 8.74 -5.32 -2.39
CA ALA A 109 9.76 -5.34 -3.45
C ALA A 109 11.18 -5.31 -2.87
N GLY A 110 11.53 -4.23 -2.14
CA GLY A 110 12.89 -4.01 -1.65
C GLY A 110 13.46 -5.14 -0.78
N MET A 111 12.69 -5.60 0.20
CA MET A 111 13.10 -6.67 1.11
C MET A 111 13.33 -8.03 0.42
N PHE A 112 12.61 -8.30 -0.68
CA PHE A 112 12.79 -9.53 -1.47
C PHE A 112 13.99 -9.41 -2.42
N HIS A 113 14.13 -8.30 -3.13
CA HIS A 113 15.29 -8.06 -4.01
C HIS A 113 16.62 -8.06 -3.25
N ARG A 114 16.62 -7.57 -2.00
CA ARG A 114 17.81 -7.60 -1.12
C ARG A 114 18.01 -8.94 -0.40
N ARG A 115 17.10 -9.91 -0.59
CA ARG A 115 17.10 -11.23 0.07
C ARG A 115 17.14 -11.14 1.60
N GLU A 116 16.59 -10.07 2.18
CA GLU A 116 16.44 -9.91 3.63
C GLU A 116 15.39 -10.89 4.16
N TYR A 117 14.34 -11.08 3.37
CA TYR A 117 13.28 -12.06 3.58
C TYR A 117 12.92 -12.69 2.25
N THR A 118 12.38 -13.90 2.29
CA THR A 118 11.75 -14.58 1.16
C THR A 118 10.22 -14.47 1.28
N VAL A 119 9.50 -14.65 0.17
CA VAL A 119 8.03 -14.72 0.19
C VAL A 119 7.54 -15.84 1.13
N ARG A 120 8.25 -16.97 1.19
CA ARG A 120 7.95 -18.06 2.11
C ARG A 120 8.04 -17.63 3.57
N GLN A 121 9.13 -16.96 3.97
CA GLN A 121 9.30 -16.49 5.35
C GLN A 121 8.19 -15.50 5.76
N VAL A 122 7.80 -14.61 4.85
CA VAL A 122 6.67 -13.70 5.12
C VAL A 122 5.37 -14.48 5.28
N LYS A 123 5.08 -15.44 4.38
CA LYS A 123 3.87 -16.29 4.48
C LYS A 123 3.83 -17.12 5.77
N GLU A 124 4.96 -17.74 6.15
CA GLU A 124 5.09 -18.49 7.41
C GLU A 124 4.82 -17.59 8.62
N TYR A 125 5.36 -16.37 8.60
CA TYR A 125 5.12 -15.38 9.65
C TYR A 125 3.64 -15.00 9.75
N LEU A 126 2.99 -14.68 8.62
CA LEU A 126 1.57 -14.33 8.57
C LEU A 126 0.68 -15.48 9.04
N SER A 127 0.97 -16.71 8.58
CA SER A 127 0.28 -17.92 9.02
C SER A 127 0.42 -18.13 10.54
N GLY A 128 1.62 -17.91 11.09
CA GLY A 128 1.88 -17.96 12.53
C GLY A 128 1.12 -16.91 13.35
N LYS A 129 0.63 -15.84 12.71
CA LYS A 129 -0.26 -14.82 13.31
C LYS A 129 -1.75 -15.11 13.09
N GLY A 130 -2.09 -16.21 12.42
CA GLY A 130 -3.47 -16.62 12.14
C GLY A 130 -4.07 -15.99 10.87
N LEU A 131 -3.27 -15.34 10.04
CA LEU A 131 -3.71 -14.81 8.75
C LEU A 131 -3.71 -15.92 7.69
N LEU A 132 -4.78 -16.01 6.91
CA LEU A 132 -4.90 -16.97 5.81
C LEU A 132 -3.96 -16.55 4.68
N VAL A 133 -2.99 -17.40 4.39
CA VAL A 133 -2.08 -17.24 3.26
C VAL A 133 -2.24 -18.40 2.30
N ARG A 134 -2.03 -18.15 1.00
CA ARG A 134 -2.01 -19.21 0.00
C ARG A 134 -0.78 -20.09 0.18
N ASP A 135 -1.00 -21.39 0.31
CA ASP A 135 0.05 -22.41 0.36
C ASP A 135 1.03 -22.25 -0.81
N VAL A 136 2.31 -22.40 -0.49
CA VAL A 136 3.37 -22.45 -1.51
C VAL A 136 3.32 -23.87 -2.08
N ALA A 137 2.93 -24.03 -3.35
CA ALA A 137 3.07 -25.32 -3.99
C ALA A 137 4.56 -25.70 -4.04
N GLU A 138 4.90 -26.98 -3.83
CA GLU A 138 6.27 -27.47 -3.97
C GLU A 138 6.78 -27.15 -5.39
N GLY A 139 7.68 -26.15 -5.51
CA GLY A 139 8.33 -25.82 -6.79
C GLY A 139 8.56 -24.34 -7.13
N GLU A 140 8.01 -23.37 -6.38
CA GLU A 140 8.20 -21.94 -6.71
C GLU A 140 9.63 -21.42 -6.45
N ASP A 141 10.51 -22.22 -5.84
CA ASP A 141 11.90 -21.86 -5.53
C ASP A 141 12.89 -22.16 -6.69
N ALA A 142 12.40 -22.52 -7.88
CA ALA A 142 13.24 -22.78 -9.04
C ALA A 142 13.73 -21.50 -9.76
N GLY A 143 13.26 -20.32 -9.35
CA GLY A 143 13.51 -19.05 -10.04
C GLY A 143 14.69 -18.20 -9.52
N GLU A 144 15.27 -18.48 -8.35
CA GLU A 144 16.27 -17.60 -7.71
C GLU A 144 17.68 -18.17 -7.62
N ARG A 145 18.02 -19.15 -8.46
CA ARG A 145 19.42 -19.54 -8.70
C ARG A 145 20.02 -18.73 -9.84
N GLY A 146 20.50 -17.54 -9.49
CA GLY A 146 21.51 -16.78 -10.22
C GLY A 146 22.72 -16.54 -9.33
#